data_AF-A0A2W4BQM1-F1
#
_entry.id   AF-A0A2W4BQM1-F1
#
_cell.length_a   1.000
_cell.length_b   1.000
_cell.length_c   1.000
_cell.angle_alpha   90.00
_cell.angle_beta   90.00
_cell.angle_gamma   90.00
#
_symmetry.space_group_name_H-M   'P 1'
#
loop_
_entity.id
_entity.type
_entity.pdbx_description
1 polymer ?
#
loop_
_entity_poly.entity_id
_entity_poly.type
_entity_poly.pdbx_seq_one_letter_code
_entity_poly.pdbx_strand_id
1 'polypeptide(L)'
;MNDSSRKIRRKEKQHVEKNRSTQLLKIVLLPLLLLLAIIFLIYGKNKSDDLFLNDTSNEQEDFVVVKEKKYADIYTWEELIAAISNKELTEINIKKDIKFPQSQKQLTLNKLTKVREEQVFRYDDTLKKERKQTILMVSVLKRDLNRKVLISGEKRSIELGNVELDLPKGLDLEFKEIKLIRSYRY
;
A
#
# COMPACT_ATOMS: atom_id res chain seq x y z
N MET A 1 62.44 12.87 -41.30
CA MET A 1 61.91 13.54 -40.08
C MET A 1 61.13 12.51 -39.27
N ASN A 2 61.50 12.34 -37.99
CA ASN A 2 61.32 11.09 -37.21
C ASN A 2 59.86 10.77 -36.80
N ASP A 3 59.33 9.65 -37.29
CA ASP A 3 58.01 9.09 -36.89
C ASP A 3 57.96 8.65 -35.42
N SER A 4 59.12 8.32 -34.84
CA SER A 4 59.27 8.00 -33.42
C SER A 4 58.89 9.17 -32.50
N SER A 5 59.27 10.40 -32.87
CA SER A 5 58.96 11.61 -32.09
C SER A 5 57.46 11.95 -32.09
N ARG A 6 56.76 11.72 -33.22
CA ARG A 6 55.30 11.92 -33.32
C ARG A 6 54.51 10.90 -32.49
N LYS A 7 54.95 9.64 -32.46
CA LYS A 7 54.31 8.60 -31.62
C LYS A 7 54.46 8.88 -30.12
N ILE A 8 55.62 9.35 -29.68
CA ILE A 8 55.86 9.70 -28.27
C ILE A 8 54.97 10.88 -27.84
N ARG A 9 54.91 11.96 -28.63
CA ARG A 9 54.03 13.11 -28.33
C ARG A 9 52.54 12.75 -28.29
N ARG A 10 52.08 11.78 -29.10
CA ARG A 10 50.68 11.30 -29.04
C ARG A 10 50.40 10.51 -27.75
N LYS A 11 51.34 9.66 -27.31
CA LYS A 11 51.23 8.93 -26.04
C LYS A 11 51.27 9.85 -24.82
N GLU A 12 52.11 10.87 -24.84
CA GLU A 12 52.15 11.89 -23.78
C GLU A 12 50.83 12.68 -23.70
N LYS A 13 50.28 13.13 -24.84
CA LYS A 13 48.97 13.80 -24.86
C LYS A 13 47.85 12.92 -24.33
N GLN A 14 47.81 11.64 -24.71
CA GLN A 14 46.84 10.68 -24.16
C GLN A 14 47.02 10.44 -22.66
N HIS A 15 48.27 10.40 -22.16
CA HIS A 15 48.53 10.28 -20.72
C HIS A 15 48.08 11.51 -19.95
N VAL A 16 48.31 12.72 -20.48
CA VAL A 16 47.87 13.97 -19.87
C VAL A 16 46.33 14.08 -19.87
N GLU A 17 45.67 13.71 -20.96
CA GLU A 17 44.20 13.66 -21.03
C GLU A 17 43.61 12.60 -20.10
N LYS A 18 44.22 11.42 -20.01
CA LYS A 18 43.82 10.36 -19.08
C LYS A 18 44.00 10.79 -17.62
N ASN A 19 45.09 11.50 -17.30
CA ASN A 19 45.32 12.05 -15.96
C ASN A 19 44.31 13.16 -15.62
N ARG A 20 43.99 14.03 -16.58
CA ARG A 20 42.99 15.09 -16.41
C ARG A 20 41.57 14.52 -16.26
N SER A 21 41.24 13.50 -17.05
CA SER A 21 39.96 12.76 -16.96
C SER A 21 39.84 12.03 -15.63
N THR A 22 40.88 11.32 -15.18
CA THR A 22 40.86 10.65 -13.87
C THR A 22 40.86 11.63 -12.70
N GLN A 23 41.48 12.80 -12.82
CA GLN A 23 41.35 13.88 -11.83
C GLN A 23 39.93 14.44 -11.76
N LEU A 24 39.29 14.70 -12.90
CA LEU A 24 37.89 15.13 -12.95
C LEU A 24 36.95 14.06 -12.39
N LEU A 25 37.20 12.79 -12.74
CA LEU A 25 36.47 11.66 -12.19
C LEU A 25 36.62 11.61 -10.67
N LYS A 26 37.83 11.79 -10.12
CA LYS A 26 38.04 11.87 -8.67
C LYS A 26 37.33 13.08 -8.04
N ILE A 27 37.39 14.26 -8.66
CA ILE A 27 36.75 15.48 -8.17
C ILE A 27 35.23 15.36 -8.15
N VAL A 28 34.63 14.55 -9.04
CA VAL A 28 33.18 14.33 -9.08
C VAL A 28 32.76 13.12 -8.22
N LEU A 29 33.51 12.02 -8.24
CA LEU A 29 33.17 10.83 -7.45
C LEU A 29 33.40 11.00 -5.95
N LEU A 30 34.44 11.74 -5.53
CA LEU A 30 34.67 11.96 -4.09
C LEU A 30 33.49 12.66 -3.40
N PRO A 31 32.99 13.81 -3.89
CA PRO A 31 31.85 14.48 -3.27
C PRO A 31 30.56 13.67 -3.44
N LEU A 32 30.40 12.91 -4.53
CA LEU A 32 29.25 12.02 -4.70
C LEU A 32 29.25 10.87 -3.67
N LEU A 33 30.40 10.25 -3.41
CA LEU A 33 30.56 9.22 -2.38
C LEU A 33 30.39 9.80 -0.97
N LEU A 34 30.84 11.04 -0.74
CA LEU A 34 30.61 11.76 0.51
C LEU A 34 29.12 12.05 0.75
N LEU A 35 28.40 12.47 -0.30
CA LEU A 35 26.94 12.66 -0.26
C LEU A 35 26.20 11.36 0.03
N LEU A 36 26.58 10.26 -0.63
CA LEU A 36 26.02 8.94 -0.36
C LEU A 36 26.36 8.42 1.04
N ALA A 37 27.56 8.71 1.55
CA ALA A 37 27.95 8.37 2.92
C ALA A 37 27.15 9.16 3.97
N ILE A 38 26.81 10.42 3.70
CA ILE A 38 25.92 11.22 4.57
C ILE A 38 24.51 10.63 4.57
N ILE A 39 23.97 10.25 3.41
CA ILE A 39 22.67 9.55 3.33
C ILE A 39 22.73 8.23 4.09
N PHE A 40 23.83 7.47 3.99
CA PHE A 40 24.02 6.22 4.72
C PHE A 40 24.27 6.44 6.23
N LEU A 41 24.79 7.58 6.67
CA LEU A 41 24.89 7.92 8.09
C LEU A 41 23.54 8.36 8.66
N ILE A 42 22.72 9.08 7.89
CA ILE A 42 21.38 9.52 8.29
C ILE A 42 20.40 8.33 8.29
N TYR A 43 20.44 7.47 7.27
CA TYR A 43 19.51 6.34 7.12
C TYR A 43 20.06 4.99 7.61
N GLY A 44 21.38 4.78 7.56
CA GLY A 44 22.02 3.52 7.97
C GLY A 44 22.27 3.41 9.47
N LYS A 45 22.27 4.54 10.21
CA LYS A 45 22.32 4.51 11.69
C LYS A 45 21.00 4.06 12.32
N ASN A 46 19.91 3.95 11.55
CA ASN A 46 18.63 3.38 12.02
C ASN A 46 18.56 1.84 11.91
N LYS A 47 19.70 1.12 11.87
CA LYS A 47 19.69 -0.34 11.72
C LYS A 47 20.52 -1.15 12.71
N SER A 48 21.07 -0.53 13.74
CA SER A 48 21.72 -1.29 14.82
C SER A 48 21.57 -0.51 16.11
N ASP A 49 20.94 -1.16 17.09
CA ASP A 49 20.76 -0.70 18.48
C ASP A 49 19.51 0.17 18.68
N ASP A 50 18.34 -0.47 18.56
CA ASP A 50 17.28 -0.36 19.56
C ASP A 50 16.22 -1.44 19.30
N LEU A 51 16.60 -2.66 19.72
CA LEU A 51 15.66 -3.72 19.98
C LEU A 51 14.96 -3.35 21.30
N PHE A 52 13.66 -3.04 21.20
CA PHE A 52 12.69 -2.88 22.28
C PHE A 52 12.63 -1.50 22.97
N LEU A 53 11.42 -0.91 22.87
CA LEU A 53 10.84 0.15 23.72
C LEU A 53 11.17 1.61 23.32
N ASN A 54 10.39 2.18 22.40
CA ASN A 54 9.44 3.27 22.72
C ASN A 54 8.75 3.87 21.49
N ASP A 55 7.48 4.21 21.69
CA ASP A 55 6.69 5.29 21.10
C ASP A 55 6.69 5.45 19.58
N THR A 56 5.70 4.88 18.87
CA THR A 56 4.48 5.63 18.47
C THR A 56 4.70 7.14 18.32
N SER A 57 5.37 7.54 17.23
CA SER A 57 5.18 8.87 16.67
C SER A 57 4.72 8.74 15.21
N ASN A 58 3.46 9.15 15.02
CA ASN A 58 2.78 9.59 13.82
C ASN A 58 3.61 9.66 12.52
N GLU A 59 3.64 8.57 11.77
CA GLU A 59 3.46 8.65 10.31
C GLU A 59 1.98 8.34 10.05
N GLN A 60 1.13 9.33 10.35
CA GLN A 60 -0.17 9.41 9.70
C GLN A 60 0.11 9.72 8.24
N GLU A 61 0.13 8.68 7.41
CA GLU A 61 -0.06 8.82 5.98
C GLU A 61 -1.32 9.66 5.77
N ASP A 62 -1.13 10.79 5.06
CA ASP A 62 -2.14 11.78 4.67
C ASP A 62 -3.21 11.16 3.75
N PHE A 63 -4.04 10.29 4.32
CA PHE A 63 -5.24 9.81 3.67
C PHE A 63 -6.45 10.22 4.50
N VAL A 64 -7.36 10.93 3.83
CA VAL A 64 -8.62 11.50 4.33
C VAL A 64 -8.45 12.91 4.91
N VAL A 65 -8.77 13.91 4.08
CA VAL A 65 -9.04 15.29 4.53
C VAL A 65 -10.31 15.27 5.40
N VAL A 66 -10.14 15.14 6.71
CA VAL A 66 -11.24 15.20 7.69
C VAL A 66 -11.64 16.67 7.88
N LYS A 67 -12.62 17.15 7.10
CA LYS A 67 -13.23 18.47 7.31
C LYS A 67 -14.35 18.36 8.34
N GLU A 68 -14.09 18.58 9.64
CA GLU A 68 -15.03 18.98 10.73
C GLU A 68 -16.41 18.30 10.83
N LYS A 69 -16.65 17.27 10.04
CA LYS A 69 -17.89 16.56 9.86
C LYS A 69 -17.44 15.12 9.74
N LYS A 70 -18.09 14.25 10.49
CA LYS A 70 -17.76 12.83 10.66
C LYS A 70 -18.04 12.02 9.38
N TYR A 71 -17.65 12.53 8.20
CA TYR A 71 -17.83 11.91 6.90
C TYR A 71 -16.53 11.82 6.12
N ALA A 72 -16.41 10.81 5.28
CA ALA A 72 -15.32 10.66 4.32
C ALA A 72 -15.87 10.30 2.93
N ASP A 73 -15.35 10.98 1.90
CA ASP A 73 -15.58 10.59 0.51
C ASP A 73 -14.49 9.60 0.09
N ILE A 74 -14.90 8.46 -0.47
CA ILE A 74 -14.00 7.36 -0.83
C ILE A 74 -14.20 6.90 -2.27
N TYR A 75 -13.11 6.45 -2.87
CA TYR A 75 -12.96 6.09 -4.28
C TYR A 75 -12.36 4.70 -4.45
N THR A 76 -11.65 4.17 -3.45
CA THR A 76 -11.02 2.85 -3.51
C THR A 76 -11.44 1.95 -2.36
N TRP A 77 -11.12 0.66 -2.48
CA TRP A 77 -11.41 -0.31 -1.43
C TRP A 77 -10.48 -0.13 -0.22
N GLU A 78 -9.23 0.32 -0.42
CA GLU A 78 -8.30 0.62 0.66
C GLU A 78 -8.83 1.75 1.53
N GLU A 79 -9.31 2.82 0.88
CA GLU A 79 -9.91 3.97 1.54
C GLU A 79 -11.18 3.57 2.31
N LEU A 80 -12.00 2.66 1.76
CA LEU A 80 -13.17 2.12 2.45
C LEU A 80 -12.77 1.40 3.75
N ILE A 81 -11.77 0.53 3.70
CA ILE A 81 -11.30 -0.22 4.87
C ILE A 81 -10.65 0.72 5.90
N ALA A 82 -9.87 1.69 5.45
CA ALA A 82 -9.28 2.71 6.31
C ALA A 82 -10.38 3.56 7.00
N ALA A 83 -11.41 3.96 6.26
CA ALA A 83 -12.53 4.74 6.78
C ALA A 83 -13.36 3.94 7.80
N ILE A 84 -13.62 2.66 7.52
CA ILE A 84 -14.28 1.74 8.47
C ILE A 84 -13.43 1.61 9.76
N SER A 85 -12.11 1.60 9.63
CA SER A 85 -11.16 1.50 10.75
C SER A 85 -11.01 2.81 11.54
N ASN A 86 -11.49 3.95 11.02
CA ASN A 86 -11.40 5.24 11.71
C ASN A 86 -12.60 5.44 12.64
N LYS A 87 -12.36 5.48 13.96
CA LYS A 87 -13.40 5.61 15.01
C LYS A 87 -14.24 6.89 14.88
N GLU A 88 -13.69 7.94 14.31
CA GLU A 88 -14.32 9.27 14.26
C GLU A 88 -15.35 9.42 13.13
N LEU A 89 -15.27 8.57 12.09
CA LEU A 89 -16.11 8.67 10.89
C LEU A 89 -17.45 7.94 11.04
N THR A 90 -18.57 8.65 11.12
CA THR A 90 -19.90 8.04 11.19
C THR A 90 -20.55 7.84 9.82
N GLU A 91 -20.06 8.54 8.80
CA GLU A 91 -20.60 8.51 7.45
C GLU A 91 -19.47 8.29 6.42
N ILE A 92 -19.75 7.50 5.39
CA ILE A 92 -18.82 7.16 4.33
C ILE A 92 -19.57 7.28 3.00
N ASN A 93 -19.09 8.11 2.10
CA ASN A 93 -19.70 8.34 0.79
C ASN A 93 -18.86 7.73 -0.31
N ILE A 94 -19.42 6.76 -1.01
CA ILE A 94 -18.81 6.11 -2.16
C ILE A 94 -19.03 6.97 -3.40
N LYS A 95 -17.95 7.56 -3.91
CA LYS A 95 -17.98 8.42 -5.10
C LYS A 95 -17.80 7.66 -6.40
N LYS A 96 -17.25 6.44 -6.34
CA LYS A 96 -16.97 5.58 -7.49
C LYS A 96 -17.30 4.12 -7.19
N ASP A 97 -17.61 3.33 -8.21
CA ASP A 97 -17.73 1.88 -8.06
C ASP A 97 -16.42 1.28 -7.52
N ILE A 98 -16.53 0.48 -6.47
CA ILE A 98 -15.39 -0.11 -5.76
C ILE A 98 -15.31 -1.58 -6.12
N LYS A 99 -14.11 -2.04 -6.51
CA LYS A 99 -13.83 -3.45 -6.77
C LYS A 99 -12.75 -3.96 -5.83
N PHE A 100 -13.07 -5.01 -5.08
CA PHE A 100 -12.11 -5.64 -4.17
C PHE A 100 -11.13 -6.52 -4.95
N PRO A 101 -9.83 -6.49 -4.61
CA PRO A 101 -8.86 -7.44 -5.12
C PRO A 101 -9.25 -8.88 -4.76
N GLN A 102 -8.90 -9.82 -5.64
CA GLN A 102 -9.24 -11.25 -5.47
C GLN A 102 -8.03 -12.09 -5.05
N SER A 103 -6.97 -11.44 -4.54
CA SER A 103 -5.75 -12.12 -4.07
C SER A 103 -5.41 -11.70 -2.65
N GLN A 104 -4.95 -12.67 -1.84
CA GLN A 104 -4.59 -12.44 -0.44
C GLN A 104 -3.50 -11.36 -0.29
N LYS A 105 -2.51 -11.36 -1.19
CA LYS A 105 -1.40 -10.40 -1.17
C LYS A 105 -1.88 -8.96 -1.36
N GLN A 106 -2.87 -8.73 -2.23
CA GLN A 106 -3.41 -7.40 -2.48
C GLN A 106 -4.38 -6.95 -1.39
N LEU A 107 -5.13 -7.89 -0.80
CA LEU A 107 -6.07 -7.60 0.28
C LEU A 107 -5.38 -7.34 1.64
N THR A 108 -4.13 -7.78 1.80
CA THR A 108 -3.38 -7.57 3.04
C THR A 108 -2.80 -6.15 3.05
N LEU A 109 -3.55 -5.20 3.61
CA LEU A 109 -3.05 -3.86 3.90
C LEU A 109 -2.19 -3.89 5.17
N ASN A 110 -0.95 -3.43 5.05
CA ASN A 110 0.04 -3.41 6.14
C ASN A 110 -0.58 -2.85 7.42
N LYS A 111 -0.85 -3.74 8.39
CA LYS A 111 -1.40 -3.48 9.74
C LYS A 111 -2.89 -3.12 9.86
N LEU A 112 -3.65 -2.96 8.77
CA LEU A 112 -5.09 -2.64 8.85
C LEU A 112 -5.99 -3.89 8.78
N THR A 113 -5.58 -4.89 8.02
CA THR A 113 -6.40 -6.08 7.72
C THR A 113 -5.65 -7.36 7.97
N LYS A 114 -6.38 -8.40 8.40
CA LYS A 114 -5.93 -9.79 8.38
C LYS A 114 -6.78 -10.57 7.39
N VAL A 115 -6.14 -11.22 6.44
CA VAL A 115 -6.84 -12.02 5.42
C VAL A 115 -6.68 -13.50 5.72
N ARG A 116 -7.78 -14.25 5.69
CA ARG A 116 -7.81 -15.72 5.86
C ARG A 116 -8.57 -16.36 4.72
N GLU A 117 -8.16 -17.55 4.33
CA GLU A 117 -8.93 -18.37 3.39
C GLU A 117 -9.93 -19.23 4.17
N GLU A 118 -11.18 -19.22 3.75
CA GLU A 118 -12.21 -20.10 4.27
C GLU A 118 -12.91 -20.83 3.13
N GLN A 119 -13.32 -22.07 3.36
CA GLN A 119 -14.10 -22.83 2.40
C GLN A 119 -15.57 -22.72 2.76
N VAL A 120 -16.36 -22.15 1.85
CA VAL A 120 -17.83 -22.10 1.97
C VAL A 120 -18.46 -23.07 1.00
N PHE A 121 -19.57 -23.66 1.41
CA PHE A 121 -20.39 -24.50 0.53
C PHE A 121 -21.23 -23.60 -0.35
N ARG A 122 -21.12 -23.83 -1.66
CA ARG A 122 -21.96 -23.21 -2.68
C ARG A 122 -22.71 -24.31 -3.40
N TYR A 123 -24.02 -24.16 -3.51
CA TYR A 123 -24.82 -25.02 -4.37
C TYR A 123 -24.61 -24.61 -5.84
N ASP A 124 -24.17 -25.55 -6.67
CA ASP A 124 -23.96 -25.34 -8.09
C ASP A 124 -25.20 -25.85 -8.84
N ASP A 125 -26.10 -24.93 -9.21
CA ASP A 125 -27.36 -25.26 -9.91
C ASP A 125 -27.14 -26.02 -11.22
N THR A 126 -26.04 -25.75 -11.92
CA THR A 126 -25.74 -26.41 -13.19
C THR A 126 -25.38 -27.89 -13.00
N LEU A 127 -24.82 -28.23 -11.83
CA LEU A 127 -24.40 -29.57 -11.49
C LEU A 127 -25.26 -30.22 -10.39
N LYS A 128 -26.30 -29.51 -9.93
CA LYS A 128 -27.22 -29.89 -8.84
C LYS A 128 -26.49 -30.48 -7.63
N LYS A 129 -25.33 -29.93 -7.28
CA LYS A 129 -24.48 -30.45 -6.22
C LYS A 129 -23.79 -29.35 -5.45
N GLU A 130 -23.48 -29.64 -4.19
CA GLU A 130 -22.65 -28.76 -3.37
C GLU A 130 -21.20 -28.81 -3.83
N ARG A 131 -20.62 -27.63 -3.98
CA ARG A 131 -19.19 -27.44 -4.22
C ARG A 131 -18.62 -26.57 -3.12
N LYS A 132 -17.42 -26.93 -2.67
CA LYS A 132 -16.63 -26.06 -1.80
C LYS A 132 -16.00 -24.98 -2.67
N GLN A 133 -16.25 -23.72 -2.31
CA GLN A 133 -15.62 -22.55 -2.92
C GLN A 133 -14.78 -21.86 -1.86
N THR A 134 -13.54 -21.53 -2.19
CA THR A 134 -12.67 -20.75 -1.31
C THR A 134 -13.08 -19.28 -1.38
N ILE A 135 -13.27 -18.67 -0.22
CA ILE A 135 -13.47 -17.24 -0.04
C ILE A 135 -12.34 -16.64 0.79
N LEU A 136 -12.12 -15.33 0.61
CA LEU A 136 -11.13 -14.55 1.34
C LEU A 136 -11.84 -13.73 2.41
N MET A 137 -11.70 -14.16 3.66
CA MET A 137 -12.20 -13.44 4.83
C MET A 137 -11.23 -12.32 5.20
N VAL A 138 -11.67 -11.07 5.08
CA VAL A 138 -10.88 -9.88 5.41
C VAL A 138 -11.38 -9.32 6.74
N SER A 139 -10.62 -9.59 7.80
CA SER A 139 -10.89 -9.04 9.13
C SER A 139 -10.19 -7.69 9.32
N VAL A 140 -10.89 -6.69 9.84
CA VAL A 140 -10.27 -5.42 10.26
C VAL A 140 -9.54 -5.65 11.60
N LEU A 141 -8.25 -5.28 11.68
CA LEU A 141 -7.41 -5.57 12.85
C LEU A 141 -7.72 -4.69 14.08
N LYS A 142 -8.37 -3.55 13.87
CA LYS A 142 -8.66 -2.60 14.96
C LYS A 142 -9.76 -3.15 15.87
N ARG A 143 -9.39 -3.35 17.14
CA ARG A 143 -10.30 -3.84 18.18
C ARG A 143 -11.07 -2.67 18.79
N ASP A 144 -12.29 -2.95 19.22
CA ASP A 144 -13.21 -2.00 19.86
C ASP A 144 -13.71 -0.87 18.95
N LEU A 145 -14.51 -1.25 17.95
CA LEU A 145 -15.24 -0.35 17.05
C LEU A 145 -16.76 -0.45 17.33
N ASN A 146 -17.17 -0.25 18.59
CA ASN A 146 -18.60 -0.29 18.93
C ASN A 146 -19.32 0.99 18.46
N ARG A 147 -19.86 0.96 17.25
CA ARG A 147 -20.48 2.12 16.58
C ARG A 147 -21.26 1.71 15.35
N LYS A 148 -22.11 2.62 14.89
CA LYS A 148 -22.82 2.51 13.61
C LYS A 148 -22.19 3.45 12.58
N VAL A 149 -21.98 2.94 11.37
CA VAL A 149 -21.44 3.71 10.23
C VAL A 149 -22.42 3.63 9.07
N LEU A 150 -22.82 4.79 8.55
CA LEU A 150 -23.63 4.89 7.34
C LEU A 150 -22.70 4.91 6.13
N ILE A 151 -22.90 3.98 5.21
CA ILE A 151 -22.22 3.96 3.91
C ILE A 151 -23.25 4.34 2.86
N SER A 152 -23.07 5.48 2.21
CA SER A 152 -23.93 6.00 1.16
C SER A 152 -23.19 5.98 -0.18
N GLY A 153 -23.91 5.84 -1.30
CA GLY A 153 -23.22 5.73 -2.59
C GLY A 153 -24.03 6.08 -3.82
N GLU A 154 -25.18 6.76 -3.74
CA GLU A 154 -25.89 7.30 -4.93
C GLU A 154 -25.97 6.33 -6.13
N LYS A 155 -26.40 5.08 -5.89
CA LYS A 155 -26.50 3.97 -6.88
C LYS A 155 -25.17 3.33 -7.32
N ARG A 156 -24.07 3.58 -6.61
CA ARG A 156 -22.77 2.91 -6.83
C ARG A 156 -22.80 1.47 -6.35
N SER A 157 -21.80 0.73 -6.81
CA SER A 157 -21.61 -0.68 -6.49
C SER A 157 -20.32 -0.95 -5.73
N ILE A 158 -20.37 -1.95 -4.85
CA ILE A 158 -19.19 -2.56 -4.22
C ILE A 158 -19.15 -4.01 -4.68
N GLU A 159 -18.16 -4.34 -5.51
CA GLU A 159 -17.90 -5.69 -6.00
C GLU A 159 -16.91 -6.39 -5.06
N LEU A 160 -17.43 -7.25 -4.18
CA LEU A 160 -16.64 -8.07 -3.27
C LEU A 160 -16.10 -9.33 -3.96
N GLY A 161 -16.86 -9.91 -4.90
CA GLY A 161 -16.48 -11.19 -5.52
C GLY A 161 -16.39 -12.30 -4.46
N ASN A 162 -15.26 -13.00 -4.41
CA ASN A 162 -14.98 -14.08 -3.45
C ASN A 162 -14.53 -13.57 -2.07
N VAL A 163 -14.61 -12.26 -1.84
CA VAL A 163 -14.21 -11.64 -0.57
C VAL A 163 -15.41 -11.51 0.35
N GLU A 164 -15.18 -11.72 1.64
CA GLU A 164 -16.14 -11.37 2.68
C GLU A 164 -15.46 -10.52 3.74
N LEU A 165 -16.15 -9.47 4.19
CA LEU A 165 -15.66 -8.61 5.25
C LEU A 165 -16.07 -9.19 6.61
N ASP A 166 -15.07 -9.57 7.41
CA ASP A 166 -15.25 -10.01 8.78
C ASP A 166 -15.18 -8.80 9.71
N LEU A 167 -16.35 -8.25 10.03
CA LEU A 167 -16.47 -7.03 10.82
C LEU A 167 -16.27 -7.32 12.32
N PRO A 168 -15.53 -6.46 13.04
CA PRO A 168 -15.37 -6.61 14.47
C PRO A 168 -16.72 -6.47 15.21
N LYS A 169 -16.87 -7.19 16.32
CA LYS A 169 -18.06 -7.11 17.17
C LYS A 169 -18.36 -5.67 17.57
N GLY A 170 -19.62 -5.26 17.43
CA GLY A 170 -20.11 -3.92 17.76
C GLY A 170 -20.04 -2.90 16.61
N LEU A 171 -19.40 -3.23 15.49
CA LEU A 171 -19.45 -2.40 14.30
C LEU A 171 -20.67 -2.77 13.45
N ASP A 172 -21.59 -1.83 13.29
CA ASP A 172 -22.75 -1.97 12.41
C ASP A 172 -22.59 -1.09 11.16
N LEU A 173 -22.78 -1.66 9.97
CA LEU A 173 -22.68 -0.97 8.69
C LEU A 173 -24.06 -0.87 8.07
N GLU A 174 -24.57 0.35 7.95
CA GLU A 174 -25.82 0.62 7.25
C GLU A 174 -25.53 1.06 5.82
N PHE A 175 -26.11 0.37 4.83
CA PHE A 175 -25.90 0.69 3.41
C PHE A 175 -27.11 1.44 2.87
N LYS A 176 -26.87 2.64 2.32
CA LYS A 176 -27.88 3.45 1.64
C LYS A 176 -27.50 3.63 0.17
N GLU A 177 -28.41 3.24 -0.72
CA GLU A 177 -28.26 3.43 -2.17
C GLU A 177 -26.95 2.83 -2.75
N ILE A 178 -26.51 1.69 -2.20
CA ILE A 178 -25.34 0.94 -2.67
C ILE A 178 -25.77 -0.47 -3.07
N LYS A 179 -25.25 -0.95 -4.21
CA LYS A 179 -25.39 -2.35 -4.63
C LYS A 179 -24.17 -3.15 -4.20
N LEU A 180 -24.35 -4.10 -3.28
CA LEU A 180 -23.30 -5.02 -2.87
C LEU A 180 -23.32 -6.28 -3.75
N ILE A 181 -22.22 -6.58 -4.44
CA ILE A 181 -22.10 -7.71 -5.39
C ILE A 181 -21.14 -8.75 -4.82
N ARG A 182 -21.63 -9.96 -4.57
CA ARG A 182 -20.87 -11.11 -4.05
C ARG A 182 -20.96 -12.27 -5.06
N SER A 183 -19.88 -13.01 -5.27
CA SER A 183 -19.84 -14.08 -6.29
C SER A 183 -20.31 -15.45 -5.78
N TYR A 184 -20.37 -15.64 -4.45
CA TYR A 184 -20.60 -16.94 -3.81
C TYR A 184 -21.93 -17.01 -3.03
N ARG A 185 -22.68 -15.90 -2.96
CA ARG A 185 -24.09 -15.90 -2.55
C ARG A 185 -24.96 -15.72 -3.79
N TYR A 186 -25.58 -16.81 -4.22
CA TYR A 186 -26.77 -16.84 -5.07
C TYR A 186 -27.86 -17.57 -4.28
#